data_AF-A0A9D2N8C2-F1
#
_entry.id   AF-A0A9D2N8C2-F1
#
_cell.length_a   1.000
_cell.length_b   1.000
_cell.length_c   1.000
_cell.angle_alpha   90.00
_cell.angle_beta   90.00
_cell.angle_gamma   90.00
#
_symmetry.space_group_name_H-M   'P 1'
#
loop_
_entity.id
_entity.type
_entity.pdbx_description
1 polymer ?
#
loop_
_entity_poly.entity_id
_entity_poly.type
_entity_poly.pdbx_seq_one_letter_code
_entity_poly.pdbx_strand_id
1 'polypeptide(L)'
;QDSIFYYYQKLIRLRKTEPILTEGKFQLLLKDDPCIFAYTRTTEKEQLLVLCNFKGQEVSYELPGIWKDQEVLISNYAQEGTFGILRPYEGKMIIIRKGE
;
A
#
# COMPACT_ATOMS: atom_id res chain seq x y z
N GLN A 1 1.75 3.10 20.23
CA GLN A 1 1.74 1.66 20.56
C GLN A 1 2.09 0.93 19.28
N ASP A 2 3.35 0.51 19.16
CA ASP A 2 3.91 -0.02 17.92
C ASP A 2 4.18 -1.51 18.08
N SER A 3 3.12 -2.32 17.91
CA SER A 3 3.23 -3.78 17.97
C SER A 3 2.47 -4.43 16.82
N ILE A 4 2.88 -5.65 16.49
CA ILE A 4 2.24 -6.49 15.47
C ILE A 4 0.75 -6.65 15.77
N PHE A 5 0.37 -6.86 17.03
CA PHE A 5 -1.02 -7.02 17.45
C PHE A 5 -1.88 -5.81 17.06
N TYR A 6 -1.44 -4.59 17.39
CA TYR A 6 -2.18 -3.37 17.05
C TYR A 6 -2.20 -3.10 15.54
N TYR A 7 -1.14 -3.47 14.83
CA TYR A 7 -1.10 -3.37 13.38
C TYR A 7 -2.19 -4.25 12.73
N TYR A 8 -2.34 -5.50 13.16
CA TYR A 8 -3.40 -6.38 12.68
C TYR A 8 -4.80 -5.90 13.06
N GLN A 9 -4.99 -5.36 14.27
CA GLN A 9 -6.26 -4.73 14.64
C GLN A 9 -6.63 -3.58 13.68
N LYS A 10 -5.65 -2.74 13.29
CA LYS A 10 -5.85 -1.67 12.29
C LYS A 10 -6.22 -2.23 10.93
N LEU A 11 -5.53 -3.26 10.45
CA LEU A 11 -5.84 -3.91 9.16
C LEU A 11 -7.25 -4.51 9.13
N ILE A 12 -7.66 -5.19 10.21
CA ILE A 12 -9.02 -5.76 10.32
C ILE A 12 -10.06 -4.65 10.30
N ARG A 13 -9.82 -3.54 11.01
CA ARG A 13 -10.71 -2.38 11.00
C ARG A 13 -10.80 -1.79 9.59
N LEU A 14 -9.67 -1.53 8.94
CA LEU A 14 -9.62 -0.99 7.57
C LEU A 14 -10.40 -1.88 6.61
N ARG A 15 -10.21 -3.20 6.64
CA ARG A 15 -10.95 -4.14 5.78
C ARG A 15 -12.47 -4.08 5.98
N LYS A 16 -12.94 -3.70 7.17
CA LYS A 16 -14.38 -3.53 7.46
C LYS A 16 -14.91 -2.15 7.05
N THR A 17 -14.06 -1.12 7.04
CA THR A 17 -14.48 0.27 6.82
C THR A 17 -14.20 0.78 5.40
N GLU A 18 -13.27 0.16 4.67
CA GLU A 18 -12.87 0.55 3.31
C GLU A 18 -13.33 -0.51 2.30
N PRO A 19 -14.46 -0.31 1.59
CA PRO A 19 -15.03 -1.29 0.65
C PRO A 19 -14.05 -1.73 -0.45
N ILE A 20 -13.13 -0.86 -0.88
CA ILE A 20 -12.08 -1.21 -1.85
C ILE A 20 -11.21 -2.41 -1.43
N LEU A 21 -11.06 -2.69 -0.13
CA LEU A 21 -10.28 -3.84 0.36
C LEU A 21 -11.00 -5.20 0.16
N THR A 22 -12.33 -5.18 -0.01
CA THR A 22 -13.15 -6.37 -0.22
C THR A 22 -13.69 -6.47 -1.64
N GLU A 23 -14.12 -5.36 -2.22
CA GLU A 23 -14.86 -5.29 -3.49
C GLU A 23 -13.98 -4.82 -4.65
N GLY A 24 -12.87 -4.15 -4.35
CA GLY A 24 -11.99 -3.59 -5.38
C GLY A 24 -11.35 -4.68 -6.25
N LYS A 25 -11.44 -4.49 -7.57
CA LYS A 25 -10.85 -5.38 -8.57
C LYS A 25 -9.34 -5.39 -8.42
N PHE A 26 -8.79 -6.57 -8.19
CA PHE A 26 -7.35 -6.79 -8.04
C PHE A 26 -6.62 -6.73 -9.39
N GLN A 27 -5.47 -6.06 -9.41
CA GLN A 27 -4.52 -6.11 -10.52
C GLN A 27 -3.09 -6.14 -9.98
N LEU A 28 -2.35 -7.19 -10.31
CA LEU A 28 -0.95 -7.33 -9.93
C LEU A 28 -0.07 -6.32 -10.68
N LEU A 29 0.88 -5.72 -9.98
CA LEU A 29 1.92 -4.85 -10.50
C LEU A 29 3.29 -5.48 -10.26
N LEU A 30 4.32 -5.00 -10.99
CA LEU A 30 5.72 -5.41 -10.79
C LEU A 30 5.89 -6.94 -10.72
N LYS A 31 5.14 -7.69 -11.53
CA LYS A 31 5.03 -9.16 -11.46
C LYS A 31 6.39 -9.89 -11.55
N ASP A 32 7.35 -9.27 -12.21
CA ASP A 32 8.68 -9.83 -12.48
C ASP A 32 9.72 -9.36 -11.44
N ASP A 33 9.34 -8.49 -10.50
CA ASP A 33 10.21 -8.04 -9.41
C ASP A 33 10.26 -9.09 -8.29
N PRO A 34 11.44 -9.68 -7.99
CA PRO A 34 11.56 -10.74 -7.01
C PRO A 34 11.57 -10.25 -5.55
N CYS A 35 11.58 -8.94 -5.34
CA CYS A 35 11.71 -8.29 -4.04
C CYS A 35 10.40 -7.60 -3.62
N ILE A 36 9.65 -7.07 -4.58
CA ILE A 36 8.46 -6.27 -4.34
C ILE A 36 7.21 -7.05 -4.71
N PHE A 37 6.25 -7.11 -3.79
CA PHE A 37 4.88 -7.50 -4.09
C PHE A 37 4.01 -6.26 -4.08
N ALA A 38 3.56 -5.87 -5.28
CA ALA A 38 2.74 -4.69 -5.48
C ALA A 38 1.48 -5.03 -6.24
N TYR A 39 0.35 -4.42 -5.87
CA TYR A 39 -0.89 -4.58 -6.62
C TYR A 39 -1.81 -3.38 -6.39
N THR A 40 -2.77 -3.21 -7.29
CA THR A 40 -3.87 -2.28 -7.09
C THR A 40 -5.16 -3.02 -6.78
N ARG A 41 -6.04 -2.32 -6.05
CA ARG A 41 -7.47 -2.58 -6.05
C ARG A 41 -8.16 -1.35 -6.62
N THR A 42 -9.20 -1.55 -7.41
CA THR A 42 -9.91 -0.45 -8.07
C THR A 42 -11.41 -0.64 -7.97
N THR A 43 -12.12 0.41 -7.59
CA THR A 43 -13.58 0.54 -7.72
C THR A 43 -13.89 1.74 -8.62
N GLU A 44 -15.18 2.02 -8.82
CA GLU A 44 -15.62 3.22 -9.53
C GLU A 44 -15.20 4.51 -8.80
N LYS A 45 -15.16 4.48 -7.46
CA LYS A 45 -14.94 5.66 -6.60
C LYS A 45 -13.50 5.84 -6.15
N GLU A 46 -12.68 4.80 -6.19
CA GLU A 46 -11.36 4.84 -5.57
C GLU A 46 -10.38 3.85 -6.20
N GLN A 47 -9.10 4.11 -5.98
CA GLN A 47 -8.00 3.23 -6.35
C GLN A 47 -7.01 3.13 -5.19
N LEU A 48 -6.63 1.90 -4.86
CA LEU A 48 -5.74 1.57 -3.76
C LEU A 48 -4.50 0.93 -4.35
N LEU A 49 -3.33 1.41 -3.97
CA LEU A 49 -2.05 0.78 -4.23
C LEU A 49 -1.55 0.13 -2.94
N VAL A 50 -1.18 -1.14 -3.02
CA VAL A 50 -0.51 -1.88 -1.95
C VAL A 50 0.92 -2.18 -2.40
N LEU A 51 1.88 -1.87 -1.53
CA LEU A 51 3.31 -2.07 -1.74
C LEU A 51 3.90 -2.83 -0.56
N CYS A 52 4.57 -3.94 -0.83
CA CYS A 52 5.30 -4.72 0.17
C CYS A 52 6.71 -5.03 -0.35
N ASN A 53 7.73 -4.64 0.41
CA ASN A 53 9.09 -5.15 0.24
C ASN A 53 9.24 -6.46 1.05
N PHE A 54 9.71 -7.53 0.43
CA PHE A 54 9.96 -8.81 1.10
C PHE A 54 11.44 -9.09 1.37
N LYS A 55 12.29 -8.06 1.29
CA LYS A 55 13.72 -8.14 1.59
C LYS A 55 14.08 -7.28 2.80
N GLY A 56 15.16 -7.69 3.48
CA GLY A 56 15.78 -6.95 4.57
C GLY A 56 16.67 -5.78 4.13
N GLN A 57 16.50 -5.27 2.91
CA GLN A 57 17.27 -4.16 2.33
C GLN A 57 16.33 -3.19 1.61
N GLU A 58 16.80 -1.97 1.34
CA GLU A 58 16.04 -1.02 0.54
C GLU A 58 15.89 -1.50 -0.90
N VAL A 59 14.72 -1.24 -1.50
CA VAL A 59 14.42 -1.59 -2.89
C VAL A 59 13.72 -0.42 -3.56
N SER A 60 14.21 -0.05 -4.75
CA SER A 60 13.61 0.98 -5.59
C SER A 60 12.47 0.42 -6.43
N TYR A 61 11.46 1.23 -6.73
CA TYR A 61 10.37 0.89 -7.64
C TYR A 61 9.98 2.06 -8.52
N GLU A 62 9.48 1.75 -9.71
CA GLU A 62 8.95 2.74 -10.65
C GLU A 62 7.45 2.56 -10.81
N LEU A 63 6.69 3.58 -10.39
CA LEU A 63 5.24 3.65 -10.55
C LEU A 63 4.83 5.06 -10.97
N PRO A 64 3.66 5.25 -11.61
CA PRO A 64 3.21 6.56 -12.04
C PRO A 64 3.14 7.56 -10.88
N GLY A 65 3.52 8.82 -11.15
CA GLY A 65 3.56 9.88 -10.14
C GLY A 65 2.22 10.24 -9.52
N ILE A 66 1.09 9.74 -10.06
CA ILE A 66 -0.26 9.93 -9.49
C ILE A 66 -0.38 9.42 -8.05
N TRP A 67 0.47 8.48 -7.65
CA TRP A 67 0.52 7.90 -6.30
C TRP A 67 1.33 8.73 -5.31
N LYS A 68 2.09 9.70 -5.80
CA LYS A 68 2.93 10.55 -4.97
C LYS A 68 2.06 11.54 -4.21
N ASP A 69 2.41 11.80 -2.95
CA ASP A 69 1.75 12.76 -2.06
C ASP A 69 0.25 12.50 -1.85
N GLN A 70 -0.19 11.25 -2.04
CA GLN A 70 -1.55 10.79 -1.80
C GLN A 70 -1.74 10.27 -0.36
N GLU A 71 -2.99 10.05 0.05
CA GLU A 71 -3.34 9.55 1.38
C GLU A 71 -2.73 8.15 1.63
N VAL A 72 -1.96 8.02 2.71
CA VAL A 72 -1.45 6.72 3.19
C VAL A 72 -2.41 6.16 4.23
N LEU A 73 -3.16 5.11 3.88
CA LEU A 73 -4.12 4.48 4.81
C LEU A 73 -3.43 3.76 5.96
N ILE A 74 -2.31 3.10 5.66
CA ILE A 74 -1.50 2.40 6.67
C ILE A 74 -0.07 2.22 6.17
N SER A 75 0.88 2.33 7.10
CA SER A 75 2.28 1.98 6.92
C SER A 75 2.80 1.29 8.18
N ASN A 76 3.69 0.31 8.03
CA ASN A 76 4.37 -0.32 9.17
C ASN A 76 5.56 0.49 9.70
N TYR A 77 5.92 1.58 9.02
CA TYR A 77 6.90 2.56 9.49
C TYR A 77 6.21 3.87 9.86
N ALA A 78 6.61 4.48 10.98
CA ALA A 78 6.02 5.72 11.49
C ALA A 78 6.40 6.97 10.67
N GLN A 79 7.63 7.00 10.14
CA GLN A 79 8.12 8.12 9.32
C GLN A 79 7.77 7.88 7.86
N GLU A 80 7.32 8.94 7.18
CA GLU A 80 7.15 8.94 5.73
C GLU A 80 8.46 8.61 5.04
N GLY A 81 8.40 7.71 4.06
CA GLY A 81 9.53 7.34 3.23
C GLY A 81 9.56 8.13 1.93
N THR A 82 10.61 7.94 1.13
CA THR A 82 10.72 8.51 -0.21
C THR A 82 9.86 7.71 -1.19
N PHE A 83 8.98 8.38 -1.94
CA PHE A 83 8.25 7.72 -3.03
C PHE A 83 9.25 7.18 -4.07
N GLY A 84 9.08 5.91 -4.45
CA GLY A 84 10.01 5.18 -5.32
C GLY A 84 11.04 4.35 -4.56
N ILE A 85 11.07 4.40 -3.22
CA ILE A 85 11.90 3.55 -2.37
C ILE A 85 11.02 2.87 -1.31
N LEU A 86 11.26 1.57 -1.08
CA LEU A 86 10.73 0.83 0.07
C LEU A 86 11.88 0.41 0.98
N ARG A 87 11.76 0.71 2.27
CA ARG A 87 12.68 0.26 3.33
C ARG A 87 12.59 -1.25 3.56
N PRO A 88 13.55 -1.86 4.29
CA PRO A 88 13.49 -3.27 4.67
C PRO A 88 12.12 -3.68 5.21
N TYR A 89 11.46 -4.64 4.57
CA TYR A 89 10.12 -5.10 4.98
C TYR A 89 9.01 -4.02 5.03
N GLU A 90 9.18 -2.88 4.35
CA GLU A 90 8.16 -1.83 4.32
C GLU A 90 6.90 -2.32 3.60
N GLY A 91 5.77 -2.18 4.30
CA GLY A 91 4.43 -2.48 3.81
C GLY A 91 3.55 -1.25 3.98
N LYS A 92 3.01 -0.73 2.88
CA LYS A 92 2.14 0.46 2.89
C LYS A 92 0.99 0.37 1.90
N MET A 93 -0.09 1.07 2.23
CA MET A 93 -1.26 1.23 1.36
C MET A 93 -1.50 2.70 1.09
N ILE A 94 -1.60 3.07 -0.19
CA ILE A 94 -1.82 4.44 -0.67
C ILE A 94 -3.17 4.46 -1.40
N ILE A 95 -4.05 5.39 -1.07
CA ILE A 95 -5.38 5.49 -1.69
C ILE A 95 -5.54 6.81 -2.45
N ILE A 96 -6.19 6.71 -3.61
CA ILE A 96 -6.69 7.84 -4.40
C ILE A 96 -8.21 7.72 -4.40
N ARG A 97 -8.88 8.73 -3.85
CA ARG A 97 -10.34 8.85 -3.90
C ARG A 97 -10.69 9.69 -5.12
N LYS A 98 -11.41 9.11 -6.08
CA LYS A 98 -11.96 9.83 -7.23
C LYS A 98 -13.14 10.61 -6.67
N GLY A 99 -12.96 11.93 -6.50
CA GLY A 99 -14.05 12.81 -6.08
C GLY A 99 -15.27 12.66 -7.01
N GLU A 100 -16.45 12.95 -6.48
CA GLU A 100 -17.66 13.15 -7.29
C GLU A 100 -17.49 14.30 -8.29
#